data_AF-A0A7V7BME4-F1
#
_entry.id   AF-A0A7V7BME4-F1
#
_cell.length_a   1.000
_cell.length_b   1.000
_cell.length_c   1.000
_cell.angle_alpha   90.00
_cell.angle_beta   90.00
_cell.angle_gamma   90.00
#
_symmetry.space_group_name_H-M   'P 1'
#
loop_
_entity.id
_entity.type
_entity.pdbx_description
1 polymer ?
#
loop_
_entity_poly.entity_id
_entity_poly.type
_entity_poly.pdbx_seq_one_letter_code
_entity_poly.pdbx_strand_id
1 'polypeptide(L)'
;MKLTLSSEELAVLFTHISLMKKSIKKGFKKTYKGDWEEKYTDYLSVIKVLEDLMKNEEIEQDFYDISLAAEKFTMLHSFINFYVNELNKKENNKDKLKHETIKLMAILESIQMKTNKLAAS
;
A
#
# COMPACT_ATOMS: atom_id res chain seq x y z
N MET A 1 -12.58 7.01 -5.78
CA MET A 1 -12.61 6.69 -4.33
C MET A 1 -11.63 7.57 -3.60
N LYS A 2 -11.97 8.02 -2.39
CA LYS A 2 -11.15 8.97 -1.60
C LYS A 2 -10.67 8.28 -0.32
N LEU A 3 -9.35 8.11 -0.18
CA LEU A 3 -8.69 7.49 0.98
C LEU A 3 -7.94 8.55 1.76
N THR A 4 -8.25 8.71 3.04
CA THR A 4 -7.58 9.67 3.93
C THR A 4 -6.57 8.95 4.82
N LEU A 5 -5.29 9.30 4.70
CA LEU A 5 -4.19 8.74 5.49
C LEU A 5 -3.48 9.83 6.31
N SER A 6 -2.99 9.49 7.49
CA SER A 6 -2.04 10.36 8.19
C SER A 6 -0.69 10.42 7.46
N SER A 7 0.16 11.39 7.82
CA SER A 7 1.54 11.47 7.31
C SER A 7 2.33 10.18 7.55
N GLU A 8 2.20 9.59 8.74
CA GLU A 8 2.85 8.33 9.11
C GLU A 8 2.32 7.14 8.27
N GLU A 9 1.00 7.05 8.09
CA GLU A 9 0.38 6.01 7.25
C GLU A 9 0.80 6.14 5.79
N LEU A 10 0.85 7.37 5.25
CA LEU A 10 1.31 7.63 3.89
C LEU A 10 2.77 7.21 3.70
N ALA A 11 3.64 7.61 4.63
CA ALA A 11 5.07 7.27 4.58
C ALA A 11 5.31 5.76 4.66
N VAL A 12 4.60 5.06 5.56
CA VAL A 12 4.67 3.60 5.69
C VAL A 12 4.15 2.95 4.41
N LEU A 13 2.97 3.35 3.92
CA LEU A 13 2.40 2.79 2.70
C LEU A 13 3.34 2.95 1.50
N PHE A 14 3.82 4.17 1.25
CA PHE A 14 4.72 4.50 0.15
C PHE A 14 6.02 3.71 0.23
N THR A 15 6.61 3.61 1.43
CA THR A 15 7.84 2.83 1.66
C THR A 15 7.63 1.37 1.28
N HIS A 16 6.61 0.72 1.85
CA HIS A 16 6.40 -0.70 1.68
C HIS A 16 5.95 -1.08 0.25
N ILE A 17 5.07 -0.28 -0.36
CA ILE A 17 4.69 -0.49 -1.77
C ILE A 17 5.89 -0.26 -2.71
N SER A 18 6.77 0.69 -2.40
CA SER A 18 7.98 0.92 -3.21
C SER A 18 8.99 -0.23 -3.09
N LEU A 19 9.19 -0.76 -1.89
CA LEU A 19 10.08 -1.92 -1.68
C LEU A 19 9.60 -3.17 -2.42
N MET A 20 8.29 -3.33 -2.58
CA MET A 20 7.69 -4.48 -3.24
C MET A 20 7.72 -4.43 -4.77
N LYS A 21 8.14 -3.31 -5.40
CA LYS A 21 8.18 -3.12 -6.87
C LYS A 21 8.74 -4.31 -7.64
N LYS A 22 9.91 -4.82 -7.26
CA LYS A 22 10.58 -5.94 -7.94
C LYS A 22 9.79 -7.26 -7.80
N SER A 23 9.26 -7.52 -6.61
CA SER A 23 8.48 -8.72 -6.32
C SER A 23 7.13 -8.71 -7.04
N ILE A 24 6.43 -7.58 -7.02
CA ILE A 24 5.16 -7.38 -7.73
C ILE A 24 5.36 -7.51 -9.24
N LYS A 25 6.41 -6.89 -9.82
CA LYS A 25 6.74 -7.06 -11.25
C LYS A 25 6.90 -8.53 -11.64
N LYS A 26 7.63 -9.30 -10.82
CA LYS A 26 7.80 -10.74 -11.04
C LYS A 26 6.48 -11.51 -10.90
N GLY A 27 5.64 -11.14 -9.94
CA GLY A 27 4.30 -11.70 -9.77
C GLY A 27 3.43 -11.45 -11.00
N PHE A 28 3.35 -10.21 -11.47
CA PHE A 28 2.54 -9.85 -12.63
C PHE A 28 2.98 -10.57 -13.89
N LYS A 29 4.29 -10.68 -14.15
CA LYS A 29 4.82 -11.48 -15.28
C LYS A 29 4.37 -12.95 -15.26
N LYS A 30 4.18 -13.53 -14.07
CA LYS A 30 3.73 -14.92 -13.92
C LYS A 30 2.22 -15.06 -14.05
N THR A 31 1.48 -14.10 -13.51
CA THR A 31 0.01 -14.15 -13.42
C THR A 31 -0.68 -13.67 -14.70
N TYR A 32 -0.24 -12.53 -15.25
CA TYR A 32 -0.88 -11.87 -16.39
C TYR A 32 -0.06 -12.13 -17.66
N LYS A 33 -0.36 -13.22 -18.37
CA LYS A 33 0.28 -13.51 -19.66
C LYS A 33 -0.27 -12.53 -20.71
N GLY A 34 0.58 -11.67 -21.26
CA GLY A 34 0.19 -10.63 -22.23
C GLY A 34 0.04 -9.25 -21.61
N ASP A 35 -0.71 -9.12 -20.52
CA ASP A 35 -1.14 -7.80 -20.00
C ASP A 35 -0.35 -7.32 -18.76
N TRP A 36 0.72 -8.02 -18.38
CA TRP A 36 1.46 -7.70 -17.15
C TRP A 36 2.06 -6.29 -17.15
N GLU A 37 2.39 -5.73 -18.32
CA GLU A 37 2.98 -4.39 -18.45
C GLU A 37 1.97 -3.30 -18.11
N GLU A 38 0.73 -3.44 -18.58
CA GLU A 38 -0.37 -2.53 -18.26
C GLU A 38 -0.66 -2.55 -16.76
N LYS A 39 -0.84 -3.75 -16.19
CA LYS A 39 -1.07 -3.89 -14.73
C LYS A 39 0.09 -3.35 -13.91
N TYR A 40 1.33 -3.56 -14.36
CA TYR A 40 2.49 -3.01 -13.68
C TYR A 40 2.57 -1.47 -13.80
N THR A 41 2.11 -0.92 -14.92
CA THR A 41 2.01 0.54 -15.13
C THR A 41 0.99 1.16 -14.20
N ASP A 42 -0.18 0.52 -14.02
CA ASP A 42 -1.17 0.94 -13.04
C ASP A 42 -0.60 0.96 -11.62
N TYR A 43 0.14 -0.11 -11.25
CA TYR A 43 0.82 -0.21 -9.97
C TYR A 43 1.82 0.93 -9.78
N LEU A 44 2.66 1.21 -10.79
CA LEU A 44 3.60 2.33 -10.74
C LEU A 44 2.88 3.68 -10.66
N SER A 45 1.71 3.81 -11.29
CA SER A 45 0.91 5.03 -11.22
C SER A 45 0.37 5.30 -9.81
N VAL A 46 -0.01 4.25 -9.06
CA VAL A 46 -0.39 4.37 -7.64
C VAL A 46 0.80 4.86 -6.83
N ILE A 47 1.98 4.27 -7.04
CA ILE A 47 3.20 4.70 -6.34
C ILE A 47 3.53 6.15 -6.64
N LYS A 48 3.40 6.57 -7.91
CA LYS A 48 3.64 7.95 -8.31
C LYS A 48 2.70 8.92 -7.59
N VAL A 49 1.41 8.60 -7.48
CA VAL A 49 0.45 9.43 -6.72
C VAL A 49 0.89 9.58 -5.26
N LEU A 50 1.33 8.50 -4.62
CA LEU A 50 1.82 8.55 -3.23
C LEU A 50 3.12 9.37 -3.13
N GLU A 51 4.02 9.23 -4.10
CA GLU A 51 5.28 9.96 -4.16
C GLU A 51 5.06 11.47 -4.34
N ASP A 52 4.15 11.86 -5.23
CA ASP A 52 3.82 13.26 -5.52
C ASP A 52 3.18 13.93 -4.27
N LEU A 53 2.38 13.19 -3.50
CA LEU A 53 1.84 13.67 -2.22
C LEU A 53 2.93 13.89 -1.16
N MET A 54 3.94 13.01 -1.10
CA MET A 54 5.05 13.14 -0.15
C MET A 54 6.02 14.26 -0.50
N LYS A 55 6.17 14.59 -1.80
CA LYS A 55 7.08 15.64 -2.28
C LYS A 55 6.50 17.05 -2.21
N ASN A 56 5.19 17.19 -1.98
CA ASN A 56 4.58 18.48 -1.72
C ASN A 56 4.93 18.93 -0.28
N GLU A 57 6.18 19.35 -0.09
CA GLU A 57 6.74 19.86 1.17
C GLU A 57 6.10 21.19 1.62
N GLU A 58 5.35 21.88 0.74
CA GLU A 58 4.65 23.12 1.08
C GLU A 58 3.43 22.93 1.98
N ILE A 59 3.12 21.69 2.35
CA ILE A 59 1.92 21.33 3.09
C ILE A 59 2.31 20.42 4.26
N GLU A 60 2.57 21.02 5.43
CA GLU A 60 2.43 20.32 6.71
C GLU A 60 0.93 19.97 6.90
N GLN A 61 0.53 18.82 6.35
CA GLN A 61 -0.81 18.26 6.50
C GLN A 61 -0.75 17.07 7.46
N ASP A 62 -1.60 17.11 8.49
CA ASP A 62 -1.79 15.96 9.38
C ASP A 62 -2.39 14.76 8.63
N PHE A 63 -3.20 15.04 7.59
CA PHE A 63 -3.91 14.06 6.79
C PHE A 63 -3.85 14.39 5.30
N TYR A 64 -3.64 13.36 4.49
CA TYR A 64 -3.57 13.41 3.04
C TYR A 64 -4.77 12.69 2.42
N ASP A 65 -5.45 13.39 1.52
CA ASP A 65 -6.56 12.85 0.75
C ASP A 65 -6.08 12.29 -0.59
N ILE A 66 -6.05 10.96 -0.68
CA ILE A 66 -5.64 10.23 -1.87
C ILE A 66 -6.89 9.93 -2.72
N SER A 67 -7.00 10.61 -3.85
CA SER A 67 -8.08 10.38 -4.81
C SER A 67 -7.62 9.40 -5.90
N LEU A 68 -8.19 8.19 -5.91
CA LEU A 68 -7.86 7.14 -6.88
C LEU A 68 -9.09 6.75 -7.70
N ALA A 69 -8.86 6.47 -8.99
CA ALA A 69 -9.84 5.77 -9.82
C ALA A 69 -10.13 4.37 -9.23
N ALA A 70 -11.32 3.83 -9.54
CA ALA A 70 -11.78 2.58 -8.93
C ALA A 70 -10.80 1.41 -9.18
N GLU A 71 -10.27 1.24 -10.39
CA GLU A 71 -9.34 0.13 -10.66
C GLU A 71 -8.04 0.25 -9.85
N LYS A 72 -7.52 1.48 -9.73
CA LYS A 72 -6.30 1.78 -8.96
C LYS A 72 -6.50 1.58 -7.46
N PHE A 73 -7.67 1.96 -6.96
CA PHE A 73 -8.05 1.68 -5.58
C PHE A 73 -8.15 0.18 -5.32
N THR A 74 -8.82 -0.59 -6.19
CA THR A 74 -8.91 -2.05 -6.09
C THR A 74 -7.53 -2.71 -6.08
N MET A 75 -6.60 -2.21 -6.90
CA MET A 75 -5.21 -2.66 -6.90
C MET A 75 -4.50 -2.39 -5.57
N LEU A 76 -4.62 -1.16 -5.05
CA LEU A 76 -4.04 -0.76 -3.78
C LEU A 76 -4.60 -1.59 -2.62
N HIS A 77 -5.93 -1.75 -2.57
CA HIS A 77 -6.64 -2.56 -1.58
C HIS A 77 -6.21 -4.02 -1.63
N SER A 78 -6.12 -4.61 -2.82
CA SER A 78 -5.63 -5.98 -3.01
C SER A 78 -4.19 -6.15 -2.54
N PHE A 79 -3.33 -5.17 -2.84
CA PHE A 79 -1.94 -5.16 -2.39
C PHE A 79 -1.85 -5.12 -0.87
N ILE A 80 -2.56 -4.20 -0.20
CA ILE A 80 -2.51 -4.06 1.26
C ILE A 80 -3.01 -5.34 1.94
N ASN A 81 -4.13 -5.91 1.48
CA ASN A 81 -4.65 -7.15 2.02
C ASN A 81 -3.67 -8.32 1.88
N PHE A 82 -3.10 -8.50 0.68
CA PHE A 82 -2.06 -9.50 0.46
C PHE A 82 -0.85 -9.26 1.38
N TYR A 83 -0.37 -8.02 1.45
CA TYR A 83 0.87 -7.68 2.14
C TYR A 83 0.75 -7.85 3.66
N VAL A 84 -0.31 -7.33 4.26
CA VAL A 84 -0.58 -7.48 5.70
C VAL A 84 -0.75 -8.95 6.08
N ASN A 85 -1.47 -9.73 5.26
CA ASN A 85 -1.61 -11.18 5.50
C ASN A 85 -0.27 -11.92 5.44
N GLU A 86 0.61 -11.58 4.49
CA GLU A 86 1.94 -12.18 4.40
C GLU A 86 2.87 -11.76 5.55
N LEU A 87 2.73 -10.55 6.07
CA LEU A 87 3.44 -10.12 7.26
C LEU A 87 2.95 -10.89 8.50
N ASN A 88 1.65 -10.95 8.73
CA ASN A 88 1.03 -11.71 9.83
C ASN A 88 1.48 -13.19 9.84
N LYS A 89 1.55 -13.84 8.68
CA LYS A 89 2.08 -15.22 8.58
C LYS A 89 3.55 -15.32 8.98
N LYS A 90 4.36 -14.32 8.68
CA LYS A 90 5.80 -14.31 9.03
C LYS A 90 6.01 -14.02 10.51
N GLU A 91 5.15 -13.21 11.11
CA GLU A 91 5.19 -12.86 12.53
C GLU A 91 4.81 -14.05 13.42
N ASN A 92 3.74 -14.78 13.07
CA ASN A 92 3.35 -16.01 13.77
C ASN A 92 4.44 -17.11 13.76
N ASN A 93 5.42 -17.00 12.86
CA ASN A 93 6.54 -17.93 12.75
C ASN A 93 7.83 -17.44 13.45
N LYS A 94 7.82 -16.26 14.08
CA LYS A 94 8.99 -15.67 14.74
C LYS A 94 8.64 -15.21 16.15
N ASP A 95 8.92 -16.05 17.13
CA ASP A 95 8.88 -15.68 18.55
C ASP A 95 9.82 -14.49 18.82
N LYS A 96 9.23 -13.39 19.33
CA LYS A 96 9.82 -12.08 19.68
C LYS A 96 9.96 -11.06 18.54
N LEU A 97 8.92 -10.24 18.40
CA LEU A 97 8.97 -8.99 17.65
C LEU A 97 9.62 -7.86 18.47
N LYS A 98 10.35 -6.98 17.78
CA LYS A 98 10.79 -5.70 18.34
C LYS A 98 9.61 -4.73 18.40
N HIS A 99 9.62 -3.81 19.36
CA HIS A 99 8.56 -2.82 19.55
C HIS A 99 8.26 -1.99 18.27
N GLU A 100 9.30 -1.62 17.52
CA GLU A 100 9.16 -0.90 16.25
C GLU A 100 8.42 -1.70 15.17
N THR A 101 8.59 -3.02 15.14
CA THR A 101 7.88 -3.89 14.19
C THR A 101 6.39 -3.94 14.51
N ILE A 102 6.03 -4.01 15.80
CA ILE A 102 4.63 -3.98 16.26
C ILE A 102 3.98 -2.66 15.85
N LYS A 103 4.69 -1.53 16.02
CA LYS A 103 4.17 -0.21 15.63
C LYS A 103 3.92 -0.12 14.12
N LEU A 104 4.88 -0.55 13.30
CA LEU A 104 4.72 -0.56 11.84
C LEU A 104 3.59 -1.47 11.37
N MET A 105 3.42 -2.62 12.03
CA MET A 105 2.34 -3.56 11.72
C MET A 105 0.97 -2.94 12.03
N ALA A 106 0.82 -2.31 13.19
CA ALA A 106 -0.41 -1.60 13.56
C ALA A 106 -0.78 -0.48 12.56
N ILE A 107 0.22 0.24 12.03
CA ILE A 107 -0.01 1.26 10.99
C ILE A 107 -0.52 0.61 9.69
N LEU A 108 0.09 -0.49 9.25
CA LEU A 108 -0.35 -1.23 8.07
C LEU A 108 -1.77 -1.81 8.23
N GLU A 109 -2.11 -2.30 9.42
CA GLU A 109 -3.46 -2.77 9.76
C GLU A 109 -4.48 -1.63 9.77
N SER A 110 -4.11 -0.43 10.27
CA SER A 110 -4.95 0.77 10.17
C SER A 110 -5.27 1.11 8.71
N ILE A 111 -4.25 1.11 7.85
CA ILE A 111 -4.42 1.34 6.40
C ILE A 111 -5.31 0.25 5.78
N GLN A 112 -5.14 -1.02 6.17
CA GLN A 112 -5.97 -2.13 5.71
C GLN A 112 -7.44 -1.92 6.12
N MET A 113 -7.72 -1.54 7.37
CA MET A 113 -9.08 -1.24 7.82
C MET A 113 -9.73 -0.13 7.01
N LYS A 114 -9.01 0.97 6.76
CA LYS A 114 -9.51 2.11 5.98
C LYS A 114 -9.85 1.72 4.55
N THR A 115 -8.98 0.96 3.91
CA THR A 115 -9.21 0.48 2.53
C THR A 115 -10.32 -0.57 2.46
N ASN A 116 -10.45 -1.46 3.44
CA ASN A 116 -11.58 -2.40 3.53
C ASN A 116 -12.93 -1.69 3.68
N LYS A 117 -13.00 -0.66 4.53
CA LYS A 117 -14.22 0.13 4.72
C LYS A 117 -14.68 0.79 3.41
N LEU A 118 -13.74 1.40 2.68
CA LEU A 118 -14.01 2.05 1.40
C LEU A 118 -14.37 1.06 0.29
N ALA A 119 -13.80 -0.14 0.29
CA ALA A 119 -14.15 -1.19 -0.68
C ALA A 119 -15.55 -1.79 -0.46
N ALA A 120 -16.08 -1.70 0.77
CA ALA A 120 -17.41 -2.17 1.14
C ALA A 120 -18.51 -1.11 0.98
N SER A 121 -18.15 0.12 0.56
CA SER A 121 -19.04 1.26 0.34
C SER A 121 -19.44 1.36 -1.13
#